data_AF-A0AAW3Q0S5-F1
#
_entry.id   AF-A0AAW3Q0S5-F1
#
_cell.length_a   1.000
_cell.length_b   1.000
_cell.length_c   1.000
_cell.angle_alpha   90.00
_cell.angle_beta   90.00
_cell.angle_gamma   90.00
#
_symmetry.space_group_name_H-M   'P 1'
#
loop_
_entity.id
_entity.type
_entity.pdbx_description
1 polymer ?
#
loop_
_entity_poly.entity_id
_entity_poly.type
_entity_poly.pdbx_seq_one_letter_code
_entity_poly.pdbx_strand_id
1 'polypeptide(L)'
;MLLDKIGGADAAFRGQIENLYWGGKVGCQPHPVRHYGCDVLPNGWTEISWDEFAKSSFFRYSPIATGWSRTVLGDARMFFMHDQISYALIGDYWGGTVRVFRFGCKHVMDRKNVGNCMNQYTCTKCGFSETIDSSD
;
A
#
# COMPACT_ATOMS: atom_id res chain seq x y z
N MET A 1 5.13 -13.04 2.72
CA MET A 1 3.81 -12.37 2.72
C MET A 1 2.73 -13.40 2.42
N LEU A 2 1.71 -13.50 3.27
CA LEU A 2 0.48 -14.27 3.00
C LEU A 2 -0.59 -13.26 2.56
N LEU A 3 -1.05 -13.30 1.32
CA LEU A 3 -2.07 -12.38 0.83
C LEU A 3 -3.46 -13.01 1.03
N ASP A 4 -4.28 -12.43 1.91
CA ASP A 4 -5.68 -12.82 2.09
C ASP A 4 -6.55 -11.96 1.17
N LYS A 5 -7.21 -12.61 0.21
CA LYS A 5 -8.02 -11.97 -0.84
C LYS A 5 -9.27 -11.27 -0.30
N ILE A 6 -9.58 -10.12 -0.90
CA ILE A 6 -10.96 -9.68 -1.16
C ILE A 6 -11.11 -9.73 -2.70
N GLY A 7 -11.49 -10.88 -3.27
CA GLY A 7 -11.68 -11.06 -4.73
C GLY A 7 -10.50 -11.67 -5.52
N GLY A 8 -10.78 -12.07 -6.77
CA GLY A 8 -10.05 -13.05 -7.62
C GLY A 8 -8.63 -12.73 -8.13
N ALA A 9 -7.71 -12.21 -7.32
CA ALA A 9 -6.30 -12.01 -7.69
C ALA A 9 -5.50 -13.30 -8.05
N ASP A 10 -5.06 -13.42 -9.30
CA ASP A 10 -4.12 -14.45 -9.78
C ASP A 10 -2.65 -14.13 -9.38
N ALA A 11 -1.71 -15.06 -9.57
CA ALA A 11 -0.28 -14.89 -9.29
C ALA A 11 0.33 -13.64 -9.94
N ALA A 12 -0.21 -13.20 -11.08
CA ALA A 12 0.17 -11.97 -11.76
C ALA A 12 -0.04 -10.71 -10.89
N PHE A 13 -1.15 -10.64 -10.15
CA PHE A 13 -1.48 -9.48 -9.31
C PHE A 13 -0.55 -9.37 -8.10
N ARG A 14 -0.15 -10.51 -7.53
CA ARG A 14 0.88 -10.55 -6.48
C ARG A 14 2.21 -9.97 -6.99
N GLY A 15 2.65 -10.37 -8.18
CA GLY A 15 3.87 -9.84 -8.78
C GLY A 15 3.82 -8.32 -9.00
N GLN A 16 2.66 -7.79 -9.38
CA GLN A 16 2.45 -6.34 -9.51
C GLN A 16 2.59 -5.62 -8.16
N ILE A 17 1.95 -6.12 -7.10
CA ILE A 17 2.07 -5.56 -5.74
C ILE A 17 3.52 -5.59 -5.26
N GLU A 18 4.21 -6.73 -5.40
CA GLU A 18 5.59 -6.88 -4.96
C GLU A 18 6.52 -5.90 -5.70
N ASN A 19 6.38 -5.78 -7.03
CA ASN A 19 7.15 -4.81 -7.81
C ASN A 19 6.85 -3.36 -7.43
N LEU A 20 5.57 -3.01 -7.22
CA LEU A 20 5.17 -1.63 -6.90
C LEU A 20 5.71 -1.18 -5.53
N TYR A 21 5.56 -2.02 -4.51
CA TYR A 21 5.83 -1.63 -3.13
C TYR A 21 7.21 -2.04 -2.64
N TRP A 22 7.84 -3.08 -3.21
CA TRP A 22 9.18 -3.54 -2.81
C TRP A 22 10.21 -3.46 -3.94
N GLY A 23 9.81 -3.06 -5.15
CA GLY A 23 10.73 -3.01 -6.31
C GLY A 23 11.13 -4.38 -6.85
N GLY A 24 10.53 -5.47 -6.36
CA GLY A 24 10.87 -6.84 -6.75
C GLY A 24 10.21 -7.89 -5.87
N LYS A 25 10.48 -9.16 -6.17
CA LYS A 25 9.90 -10.30 -5.44
C LYS A 25 10.28 -10.30 -3.96
N VAL A 26 9.30 -10.55 -3.10
CA VAL A 26 9.47 -10.63 -1.65
C VAL A 26 9.45 -12.09 -1.18
N GLY A 27 10.53 -12.56 -0.59
CA GLY A 27 10.53 -13.83 0.15
C GLY A 27 11.08 -15.08 -0.55
N CYS A 28 12.31 -15.07 -1.07
CA CYS A 28 12.89 -16.29 -1.67
C CYS A 28 14.11 -16.89 -0.95
N GLN A 29 14.61 -16.33 0.16
CA GLN A 29 15.67 -16.98 0.95
C GLN A 29 15.23 -17.26 2.39
N PRO A 30 15.33 -18.51 2.86
CA PRO A 30 15.03 -18.86 4.24
C PRO A 30 16.07 -18.25 5.17
N HIS A 31 15.62 -17.55 6.21
CA HIS A 31 16.50 -17.12 7.30
C HIS A 31 16.94 -18.38 8.08
N PRO A 32 18.24 -18.57 8.38
CA PRO A 32 18.77 -19.80 8.99
C PRO A 32 18.27 -20.13 10.41
N VAL A 33 17.35 -19.33 10.97
CA VAL A 33 16.81 -19.48 12.35
C VAL A 33 15.29 -19.29 12.37
N ARG A 34 14.76 -18.38 11.52
CA ARG A 34 13.33 -18.01 11.53
C ARG A 34 12.53 -18.59 10.36
N HIS A 35 13.20 -19.39 9.52
CA HIS A 35 12.68 -20.23 8.43
C HIS A 35 11.92 -19.52 7.29
N TYR A 36 11.04 -18.52 7.52
CA TYR A 36 10.40 -17.73 6.45
C TYR A 36 9.99 -16.30 6.90
N GLY A 37 10.07 -15.34 5.97
CA GLY A 37 9.59 -13.97 6.11
C GLY A 37 10.73 -12.95 6.15
N CYS A 38 11.03 -12.35 5.00
CA CYS A 38 11.99 -11.25 4.93
C CYS A 38 11.45 -10.06 5.72
N ASP A 39 12.22 -9.57 6.71
CA ASP A 39 11.89 -8.39 7.52
C ASP A 39 12.05 -7.09 6.71
N VAL A 40 11.43 -7.01 5.53
CA VAL A 40 11.61 -5.89 4.59
C VAL A 40 10.34 -5.06 4.56
N LEU A 41 10.49 -3.79 4.88
CA LEU A 41 9.42 -2.81 4.79
C LEU A 41 9.21 -2.40 3.33
N PRO A 42 7.97 -2.23 2.87
CA PRO A 42 7.71 -1.65 1.56
C PRO A 42 8.19 -0.19 1.51
N ASN A 43 8.35 0.32 0.30
CA ASN A 43 8.73 1.70 0.02
C ASN A 43 7.76 2.68 0.70
N GLY A 44 8.32 3.76 1.24
CA GLY A 44 7.53 4.82 1.87
C GLY A 44 6.91 4.47 3.22
N TRP A 45 7.34 3.37 3.86
CA TRP A 45 6.85 2.96 5.18
C TRP A 45 7.05 4.06 6.23
N THR A 46 5.94 4.65 6.66
CA THR A 46 5.92 5.77 7.59
C THR A 46 4.80 5.55 8.60
N GLU A 47 5.10 5.65 9.88
CA GLU A 47 4.06 5.63 10.93
C GLU A 47 3.22 6.91 10.85
N ILE A 48 1.90 6.77 10.98
CA ILE A 48 0.96 7.88 10.98
C ILE A 48 0.13 7.87 12.28
N SER A 49 -0.34 9.05 12.67
CA SER A 49 -1.24 9.16 13.82
C SER A 49 -2.63 8.62 13.51
N TRP A 50 -3.40 8.29 14.56
CA TRP A 50 -4.80 7.91 14.40
C TRP A 50 -5.68 9.03 13.80
N ASP A 51 -5.37 10.30 14.10
CA ASP A 51 -6.09 11.44 13.49
C ASP A 51 -5.82 11.54 11.98
N GLU A 52 -4.57 11.34 11.55
CA GLU A 52 -4.22 11.28 10.13
C GLU A 52 -4.89 10.08 9.46
N PHE A 53 -4.89 8.91 10.11
CA PHE A 53 -5.53 7.71 9.58
C PHE A 53 -7.04 7.85 9.44
N ALA A 54 -7.72 8.45 10.41
CA ALA A 54 -9.17 8.68 10.37
C ALA A 54 -9.61 9.59 9.21
N LYS A 55 -8.74 10.50 8.77
CA LYS A 55 -8.98 11.42 7.64
C LYS A 55 -8.51 10.87 6.29
N SER A 56 -7.98 9.64 6.27
CA SER A 56 -7.32 9.07 5.11
C SER A 56 -8.27 8.43 4.09
N SER A 57 -7.75 8.10 2.91
CA SER A 57 -8.49 7.39 1.86
C SER A 57 -8.91 5.97 2.26
N PHE A 58 -8.34 5.42 3.34
CA PHE A 58 -8.64 4.09 3.86
C PHE A 58 -10.14 3.87 4.10
N PHE A 59 -10.85 4.89 4.59
CA PHE A 59 -12.29 4.80 4.89
C PHE A 59 -13.19 5.23 3.73
N ARG A 60 -12.61 5.73 2.63
CA ARG A 60 -13.37 6.17 1.45
C ARG A 60 -13.57 5.04 0.45
N TYR A 61 -12.62 4.11 0.34
CA TYR A 61 -12.65 3.03 -0.63
C TYR A 61 -12.29 1.69 0.02
N SER A 62 -12.85 0.61 -0.49
CA SER A 62 -12.42 -0.74 -0.12
C SER A 62 -10.99 -1.01 -0.63
N PRO A 63 -10.14 -1.70 0.15
CA PRO A 63 -8.84 -2.15 -0.34
C PRO A 63 -8.99 -3.11 -1.55
N ILE A 64 -8.08 -3.00 -2.53
CA ILE A 64 -7.99 -3.93 -3.67
C ILE A 64 -7.44 -5.29 -3.26
N ALA A 65 -6.68 -5.33 -2.17
CA ALA A 65 -6.21 -6.56 -1.56
C ALA A 65 -5.85 -6.34 -0.10
N THR A 66 -5.81 -7.43 0.65
CA THR A 66 -5.22 -7.45 1.99
C THR A 66 -4.14 -8.52 2.07
N GLY A 67 -3.31 -8.42 3.10
CA GLY A 67 -2.31 -9.43 3.36
C GLY A 67 -1.68 -9.32 4.72
N TRP A 68 -0.78 -10.23 4.98
CA TRP A 68 0.08 -10.30 6.13
C TRP A 68 1.53 -10.27 5.69
N SER A 69 2.29 -9.36 6.28
CA SER A 69 3.74 -9.37 6.15
C SER A 69 4.38 -9.35 7.52
N ARG A 70 5.35 -10.24 7.74
CA ARG A 70 6.26 -10.11 8.85
C ARG A 70 7.23 -8.97 8.55
N THR A 71 7.41 -8.06 9.49
CA THR A 71 8.33 -6.92 9.39
C THR A 71 9.29 -6.93 10.57
N VAL A 72 10.37 -6.12 10.51
CA VAL A 72 11.25 -5.88 11.67
C VAL A 72 10.49 -5.35 12.89
N LEU A 73 9.33 -4.74 12.71
CA LEU A 73 8.51 -4.14 13.77
C LEU A 73 7.45 -5.09 14.33
N GLY A 74 7.21 -6.23 13.69
CA GLY A 74 6.14 -7.16 14.01
C GLY A 74 5.36 -7.63 12.79
N ASP A 75 4.38 -8.50 13.04
CA ASP A 75 3.47 -8.98 12.00
C ASP A 75 2.44 -7.91 11.67
N ALA A 76 2.43 -7.48 10.40
CA ALA A 76 1.60 -6.40 9.89
C ALA A 76 0.45 -6.92 9.03
N ARG A 77 -0.77 -6.50 9.35
CA ARG A 77 -1.92 -6.63 8.43
C ARG A 77 -1.86 -5.48 7.43
N MET A 78 -1.76 -5.79 6.16
CA MET A 78 -1.58 -4.83 5.06
C MET A 78 -2.88 -4.68 4.26
N PHE A 79 -3.14 -3.47 3.81
CA PHE A 79 -4.30 -3.06 3.03
C PHE A 79 -3.83 -2.28 1.83
N PHE A 80 -3.97 -2.86 0.65
CA PHE A 80 -3.52 -2.27 -0.60
C PHE A 80 -4.66 -1.44 -1.20
N MET A 81 -4.39 -0.19 -1.54
CA MET A 81 -5.41 0.75 -2.01
C MET A 81 -5.28 1.04 -3.51
N HIS A 82 -6.38 1.52 -4.11
CA HIS A 82 -6.46 1.85 -5.53
C HIS A 82 -5.48 2.97 -5.95
N ASP A 83 -5.27 3.94 -5.06
CA ASP A 83 -4.40 5.09 -5.26
C ASP A 83 -2.93 4.79 -4.98
N GLN A 84 -2.52 3.52 -4.80
CA GLN A 84 -1.14 3.16 -4.43
C GLN A 84 -0.63 3.77 -3.11
N ILE A 85 -1.50 4.39 -2.30
CA ILE A 85 -1.23 4.84 -0.93
C ILE A 85 -1.89 3.84 0.00
N SER A 86 -1.07 2.90 0.49
CA SER A 86 -1.54 1.74 1.21
C SER A 86 -1.26 1.83 2.71
N TYR A 87 -1.97 1.03 3.49
CA TYR A 87 -1.95 1.12 4.94
C TYR A 87 -1.64 -0.22 5.58
N ALA A 88 -0.93 -0.20 6.70
CA ALA A 88 -0.66 -1.39 7.49
C ALA A 88 -0.92 -1.14 8.97
N LEU A 89 -1.38 -2.18 9.63
CA LEU A 89 -1.68 -2.20 11.05
C LEU A 89 -0.79 -3.24 11.72
N ILE A 90 -0.09 -2.82 12.78
CA ILE A 90 0.70 -3.69 13.65
C ILE A 90 0.14 -3.57 15.06
N GLY A 91 -0.22 -4.70 15.67
CA GLY A 91 -0.63 -4.73 17.07
C GLY A 91 0.57 -4.51 17.99
N ASP A 92 0.47 -3.54 18.88
CA ASP A 92 1.38 -3.37 20.02
C ASP A 92 0.73 -4.00 21.26
N TYR A 93 1.09 -5.26 21.50
CA TYR A 93 0.55 -6.02 22.62
C TYR A 93 0.87 -5.38 23.98
N TRP A 94 2.07 -4.83 24.15
CA TRP A 94 2.51 -4.25 25.41
C TRP A 94 1.88 -2.89 25.66
N GLY A 95 1.71 -2.10 24.60
CA GLY A 95 1.01 -0.81 24.66
C GLY A 95 -0.52 -0.91 24.64
N GLY A 96 -1.08 -2.09 24.37
CA GLY A 96 -2.54 -2.29 24.25
C GLY A 96 -3.15 -1.47 23.11
N THR A 97 -2.39 -1.20 22.05
CA THR A 97 -2.78 -0.31 20.95
C THR A 97 -2.44 -0.93 19.60
N VAL A 98 -2.92 -0.31 18.53
CA VAL A 98 -2.53 -0.66 17.16
C VAL A 98 -1.81 0.54 16.56
N ARG A 99 -0.62 0.28 16.03
CA ARG A 99 0.19 1.25 15.29
C ARG A 99 -0.21 1.21 13.83
N VAL A 100 -0.37 2.39 13.25
CA VAL A 100 -0.81 2.55 11.87
C VAL A 100 0.34 3.07 11.04
N PHE A 101 0.57 2.44 9.89
CA PHE A 101 1.61 2.82 8.95
C PHE A 101 0.99 3.08 7.58
N ARG A 102 1.50 4.09 6.90
CA ARG A 102 1.29 4.33 5.47
C ARG A 102 2.50 3.84 4.70
N PHE A 103 2.28 3.31 3.51
CA PHE A 103 3.33 2.93 2.56
C PHE A 103 2.88 3.10 1.11
N GLY A 104 3.82 3.04 0.18
CA GLY A 104 3.62 3.37 -1.22
C GLY A 104 4.09 4.77 -1.58
N CYS A 105 3.59 5.32 -2.69
CA CYS A 105 4.05 6.59 -3.22
C CYS A 105 3.35 7.77 -2.53
N LYS A 106 4.10 8.77 -2.06
CA LYS A 106 3.52 10.09 -1.79
C LYS A 106 3.37 10.82 -3.12
N HIS A 107 2.18 10.70 -3.72
CA HIS A 107 1.93 11.22 -5.05
C HIS A 107 2.25 12.71 -5.16
N VAL A 108 2.94 13.05 -6.25
CA VAL A 108 3.16 14.42 -6.69
C VAL A 108 2.55 14.51 -8.08
N MET A 109 1.28 14.87 -8.10
CA MET A 109 0.47 14.90 -9.33
C MET A 109 0.85 16.09 -10.19
N ASP A 110 1.15 15.82 -11.45
CA ASP A 110 1.16 16.81 -12.50
C ASP A 110 -0.19 16.78 -13.25
N ARG A 111 -0.69 17.96 -13.63
CA ARG A 111 -2.01 18.09 -14.26
C ARG A 111 -1.84 18.36 -15.75
N LYS A 112 -2.49 17.55 -16.57
CA LYS A 112 -2.64 17.77 -18.00
C LYS A 112 -4.12 17.86 -18.39
N ASN A 113 -4.49 18.93 -19.08
CA ASN A 113 -5.81 19.00 -19.70
C ASN A 113 -5.79 18.11 -20.96
N VAL A 114 -6.74 17.18 -21.06
CA VAL A 114 -6.85 16.21 -22.17
C VAL A 114 -8.17 16.33 -22.93
N GLY A 115 -8.98 17.33 -22.61
CA GLY A 115 -10.27 17.62 -23.23
C GLY A 115 -10.96 18.78 -22.49
N ASN A 116 -12.11 19.24 -23.00
CA ASN A 116 -12.77 20.47 -22.52
C ASN A 116 -12.82 20.60 -20.98
N CYS A 117 -13.37 19.59 -20.30
CA CYS A 117 -13.45 19.54 -18.83
C CYS A 117 -12.69 18.36 -18.24
N MET A 118 -11.92 17.64 -19.06
CA MET A 118 -11.24 16.41 -18.66
C MET A 118 -9.78 16.70 -18.29
N ASN A 119 -9.46 16.48 -17.02
CA ASN A 119 -8.11 16.66 -16.50
C ASN A 119 -7.52 15.30 -16.14
N GLN A 120 -6.36 15.00 -16.70
CA GLN A 120 -5.56 13.85 -16.31
C GLN A 120 -4.53 14.31 -15.28
N TYR A 121 -4.48 13.62 -14.14
CA TYR A 121 -3.48 13.82 -13.10
C TYR A 121 -2.54 12.62 -13.12
N THR A 122 -1.26 12.86 -13.35
CA THR A 122 -0.25 11.80 -13.40
C THR A 122 0.85 12.10 -12.39
N CYS A 123 1.11 11.15 -11.51
CA CYS A 123 2.17 11.24 -10.53
C CYS A 123 3.54 11.15 -11.21
N THR A 124 4.36 12.18 -11.02
CA THR A 124 5.71 12.28 -11.59
C THR A 124 6.70 11.26 -11.03
N LYS A 125 6.41 10.67 -9.87
CA LYS A 125 7.31 9.72 -9.18
C LYS A 125 7.04 8.26 -9.49
N CYS A 126 5.77 7.87 -9.59
CA CYS A 126 5.39 6.45 -9.73
C CYS A 126 4.55 6.18 -11.00
N GLY A 127 4.18 7.22 -11.76
CA GLY A 127 3.39 7.09 -12.98
C GLY A 127 1.92 6.72 -12.74
N PHE A 128 1.44 6.68 -11.49
CA PHE A 128 0.01 6.56 -11.20
C PHE A 128 -0.75 7.67 -11.92
N SER A 129 -1.84 7.34 -12.58
CA SER A 129 -2.68 8.34 -13.25
C SER A 129 -4.14 8.14 -12.92
N GLU A 130 -4.83 9.26 -12.75
CA GLU A 130 -6.27 9.33 -12.62
C GLU A 130 -6.81 10.38 -13.57
N THR A 131 -8.04 10.21 -14.03
CA THR A 131 -8.70 11.18 -14.90
C THR A 131 -9.96 11.65 -14.20
N ILE A 132 -10.08 12.95 -14.05
CA ILE A 132 -11.22 13.60 -13.40
C ILE A 132 -11.92 14.44 -14.45
N ASP A 133 -13.19 14.12 -14.66
CA ASP A 133 -14.10 14.99 -15.39
C ASP A 133 -14.60 16.07 -14.44
N SER A 134 -14.37 17.32 -14.81
CA SER A 134 -14.79 18.51 -14.07
C SER A 134 -15.97 19.22 -14.74
N SER A 135 -16.67 18.53 -15.64
CA SER A 135 -18.00 18.97 -16.07
C SER A 135 -18.98 18.76 -14.92
N ASP A 136 -19.39 19.88 -14.33
CA ASP A 136 -20.58 20.00 -13.50
C ASP A 136 -21.74 20.45 -14.39
#